data_AF-A0A1G2PYW2-F1
#
_entry.id   AF-A0A1G2PYW2-F1
#
_cell.length_a   1.000
_cell.length_b   1.000
_cell.length_c   1.000
_cell.angle_alpha   90.00
_cell.angle_beta   90.00
_cell.angle_gamma   90.00
#
_symmetry.space_group_name_H-M   'P 1'
#
loop_
_entity.id
_entity.type
_entity.pdbx_description
1 polymer ?
#
loop_
_entity_poly.entity_id
_entity_poly.type
_entity_poly.pdbx_seq_one_letter_code
_entity_poly.pdbx_strand_id
1 'polypeptide(L)'
;MEIPTVFFIARLIVLASGLLLGASFVLGDASSPAITGRMRKFSHPLLGGAFLLVAVLIVGEPTTFSWWQYQAWAADPRSQLLLPPTAPISYFLSYVFLHFWVWRILGGIIALAFFLLADRFIIRPSQGFRMNRREAALIAFGMMLSGWPYLLVYFSAVLLLYVFILVGMRMVPRFRKTGEARFPVALPATLALLIIPWAHDIIVALGLTVLRVTVLSV
;
A
#
# COMPACT_ATOMS: atom_id res chain seq x y z
N MET A 1 3.46 -19.20 12.34
CA MET A 1 4.76 -18.58 12.05
C MET A 1 4.69 -17.16 12.55
N GLU A 2 5.42 -16.84 13.62
CA GLU A 2 5.49 -15.46 14.10
C GLU A 2 6.23 -14.61 13.06
N ILE A 3 5.71 -13.40 12.77
CA ILE A 3 6.43 -12.46 11.92
C ILE A 3 7.71 -12.10 12.69
N PRO A 4 8.88 -12.17 12.05
CA PRO A 4 10.13 -11.85 12.74
C PRO A 4 10.06 -10.42 13.23
N THR A 5 10.42 -10.16 14.49
CA THR A 5 10.31 -8.85 15.14
C THR A 5 10.90 -7.72 14.27
N VAL A 6 11.95 -8.03 13.52
CA VAL A 6 12.59 -7.13 12.56
C VAL A 6 11.62 -6.64 11.47
N PHE A 7 10.82 -7.52 10.87
CA PHE A 7 9.85 -7.13 9.83
C PHE A 7 8.66 -6.37 10.40
N PHE A 8 8.25 -6.68 11.63
CA PHE A 8 7.22 -5.91 12.32
C PHE A 8 7.68 -4.47 12.55
N ILE A 9 8.88 -4.28 13.11
CA ILE A 9 9.48 -2.96 13.33
C ILE A 9 9.65 -2.22 12.00
N ALA A 10 10.17 -2.88 10.96
CA ALA A 10 10.34 -2.27 9.65
C ALA A 10 9.00 -1.81 9.04
N ARG A 11 7.92 -2.59 9.18
CA ARG A 11 6.57 -2.20 8.75
C ARG A 11 6.05 -0.98 9.51
N LEU A 12 6.30 -0.88 10.83
CA LEU A 12 5.94 0.30 11.62
C LEU A 12 6.71 1.54 11.18
N ILE A 13 8.00 1.42 10.90
CA ILE A 13 8.83 2.53 10.38
C ILE A 13 8.28 3.00 9.03
N VAL A 14 7.95 2.07 8.15
CA VAL A 14 7.40 2.39 6.83
C VAL A 14 6.03 3.05 6.95
N LEU A 15 5.15 2.54 7.80
CA LEU A 15 3.86 3.16 8.12
C LEU A 15 4.04 4.59 8.63
N ALA A 16 4.92 4.78 9.61
CA ALA A 16 5.24 6.09 10.18
C ALA A 16 5.77 7.06 9.12
N SER A 17 6.65 6.59 8.22
CA SER A 17 7.15 7.41 7.10
C SER A 17 6.03 7.82 6.14
N GLY A 18 5.08 6.92 5.86
CA GLY A 18 3.90 7.22 5.05
C GLY A 18 2.98 8.25 5.69
N LEU A 19 2.77 8.14 7.02
CA LEU A 19 1.97 9.10 7.78
C LEU A 19 2.64 10.49 7.82
N LEU A 20 3.97 10.54 8.05
CA LEU A 20 4.73 11.78 8.00
C LEU A 20 4.69 12.42 6.60
N LEU A 21 4.80 11.60 5.56
CA LEU A 21 4.68 12.05 4.18
C LEU A 21 3.30 12.67 3.90
N GLY A 22 2.25 11.95 4.29
CA GLY A 22 0.87 12.41 4.17
C GLY A 22 0.61 13.71 4.93
N ALA A 23 1.04 13.79 6.19
CA ALA A 23 0.96 15.00 7.00
C ALA A 23 1.72 16.17 6.35
N SER A 24 2.89 15.92 5.77
CA SER A 24 3.66 16.97 5.08
C SER A 24 2.93 17.55 3.87
N PHE A 25 2.14 16.73 3.16
CA PHE A 25 1.33 17.17 2.03
C PHE A 25 0.12 17.97 2.49
N VAL A 26 -0.62 17.46 3.49
CA VAL A 26 -1.78 18.16 4.06
C VAL A 26 -1.39 19.54 4.62
N LEU A 27 -0.31 19.60 5.40
CA LEU A 27 0.19 20.85 5.95
C LEU A 27 0.75 21.77 4.87
N GLY A 28 1.39 21.22 3.83
CA GLY A 28 1.89 21.98 2.69
C GLY A 28 0.77 22.70 1.93
N ASP A 29 -0.37 22.03 1.73
CA ASP A 29 -1.54 22.57 1.03
C ASP A 29 -2.35 23.54 1.90
N ALA A 30 -2.30 23.41 3.23
CA ALA A 30 -3.01 24.29 4.18
C ALA A 30 -2.23 25.54 4.60
N SER A 31 -0.95 25.67 4.22
CA SER A 31 -0.04 26.70 4.74
C SER A 31 0.33 27.79 3.72
N SER A 32 0.94 28.87 4.21
CA SER A 32 1.36 29.99 3.37
C SER A 32 2.46 29.59 2.38
N PRO A 33 2.64 30.33 1.25
CA PRO A 33 3.56 29.94 0.17
C PRO A 33 5.01 29.68 0.62
N ALA A 34 5.48 30.43 1.63
CA ALA A 34 6.81 30.26 2.21
C ALA A 34 6.95 28.91 2.95
N ILE A 35 5.91 28.49 3.66
CA ILE A 35 5.86 27.21 4.39
C ILE A 35 5.70 26.07 3.38
N THR A 36 4.86 26.22 2.36
CA THR A 36 4.69 25.26 1.26
C THR A 36 6.02 24.95 0.57
N GLY A 37 6.86 25.96 0.34
CA GLY A 37 8.21 25.78 -0.23
C GLY A 37 9.13 24.93 0.64
N ARG A 38 9.11 25.14 1.96
CA ARG A 38 9.92 24.37 2.93
C ARG A 38 9.41 22.92 3.03
N MET A 39 8.09 22.72 3.12
CA MET A 39 7.46 21.39 3.17
C MET A 39 7.71 20.59 1.88
N ARG A 40 7.72 21.27 0.73
CA ARG A 40 8.05 20.67 -0.57
C ARG A 40 9.49 20.15 -0.63
N LYS A 41 10.46 20.89 -0.08
CA LYS A 41 11.87 20.44 -0.01
C LYS A 41 12.05 19.26 0.95
N PHE A 42 11.32 19.24 2.06
CA PHE A 42 11.37 18.17 3.06
C PHE A 42 10.72 16.86 2.56
N SER A 43 9.56 16.98 1.90
CA SER A 43 8.78 15.81 1.47
C SER A 43 9.42 15.00 0.31
N HIS A 44 10.28 15.61 -0.50
CA HIS A 44 10.89 14.93 -1.64
C HIS A 44 11.90 13.82 -1.27
N PRO A 45 12.89 14.06 -0.39
CA PRO A 45 13.77 13.00 0.08
C PRO A 45 13.02 11.98 0.95
N LEU A 46 12.01 12.41 1.73
CA LEU A 46 11.15 11.51 2.50
C LEU A 46 10.38 10.55 1.59
N LEU A 47 9.82 11.04 0.47
CA LEU A 47 9.15 10.20 -0.53
C LEU A 47 10.12 9.13 -1.04
N GLY A 48 11.32 9.54 -1.48
CA GLY A 48 12.34 8.60 -1.97
C GLY A 48 12.71 7.55 -0.93
N GLY A 49 12.98 7.97 0.31
CA GLY A 49 13.32 7.08 1.41
C GLY A 49 12.19 6.13 1.79
N ALA A 50 10.95 6.61 1.86
CA ALA A 50 9.78 5.78 2.17
C ALA A 50 9.55 4.72 1.10
N PHE A 51 9.61 5.09 -0.18
CA PHE A 51 9.48 4.14 -1.30
C PHE A 51 10.61 3.10 -1.31
N LEU A 52 11.85 3.52 -1.02
CA LEU A 52 12.97 2.60 -0.90
C LEU A 52 12.74 1.58 0.22
N LEU A 53 12.28 2.04 1.39
CA LEU A 53 11.98 1.13 2.50
C LEU A 53 10.85 0.15 2.16
N VAL A 54 9.79 0.60 1.49
CA VAL A 54 8.74 -0.31 1.00
C VAL A 54 9.32 -1.32 0.00
N ALA A 55 10.18 -0.89 -0.93
CA ALA A 55 10.81 -1.78 -1.89
C ALA A 55 11.68 -2.85 -1.19
N VAL A 56 12.45 -2.46 -0.16
CA VAL A 56 13.21 -3.38 0.68
C VAL A 56 12.29 -4.38 1.39
N LEU A 57 11.12 -3.95 1.90
CA LEU A 57 10.15 -4.87 2.51
C LEU A 57 9.53 -5.83 1.49
N ILE A 58 9.17 -5.33 0.31
CA ILE A 58 8.55 -6.13 -0.77
C ILE A 58 9.46 -7.27 -1.22
N VAL A 59 10.78 -7.07 -1.21
CA VAL A 59 11.75 -8.09 -1.60
C VAL A 59 12.23 -8.89 -0.39
N GLY A 60 12.57 -8.21 0.71
CA GLY A 60 13.20 -8.82 1.88
C GLY A 60 12.29 -9.80 2.60
N GLU A 61 11.02 -9.44 2.82
CA GLU A 61 10.07 -10.30 3.54
C GLU A 61 9.82 -11.65 2.82
N PRO A 62 9.42 -11.67 1.53
CA PRO A 62 9.25 -12.94 0.84
C PRO A 62 10.56 -13.70 0.67
N THR A 63 11.71 -13.02 0.53
CA THR A 63 13.02 -13.70 0.47
C THR A 63 13.31 -14.44 1.79
N THR A 64 13.11 -13.81 2.94
CA THR A 64 13.34 -14.47 4.22
C THR A 64 12.38 -15.63 4.46
N PHE A 65 11.10 -15.49 4.11
CA PHE A 65 10.15 -16.60 4.20
C PHE A 65 10.49 -17.75 3.23
N SER A 66 10.92 -17.42 2.01
CA SER A 66 11.41 -18.42 1.04
C SER A 66 12.57 -19.22 1.62
N TRP A 67 13.52 -18.53 2.26
CA TRP A 67 14.70 -19.15 2.86
C TRP A 67 14.35 -20.03 4.06
N TRP A 68 13.46 -19.58 4.93
CA TRP A 68 13.00 -20.37 6.07
C TRP A 68 12.20 -21.60 5.64
N GLN A 69 11.37 -21.46 4.61
CA GLN A 69 10.67 -22.59 4.02
C GLN A 69 11.66 -23.60 3.43
N TYR A 70 12.73 -23.13 2.79
CA TYR A 70 13.80 -24.00 2.28
C TYR A 70 14.49 -24.77 3.40
N GLN A 71 14.89 -24.09 4.49
CA GLN A 71 15.54 -24.76 5.62
C GLN A 71 14.61 -25.80 6.26
N ALA A 72 13.34 -25.48 6.45
CA ALA A 72 12.36 -26.41 7.02
C ALA A 72 12.13 -27.64 6.10
N TRP A 73 12.14 -27.45 4.79
CA TRP A 73 12.05 -28.53 3.81
C TRP A 73 13.33 -29.40 3.76
N ALA A 74 14.51 -28.79 3.90
CA ALA A 74 15.78 -29.51 3.86
C ALA A 74 16.10 -30.29 5.15
N ALA A 75 15.60 -29.84 6.31
CA ALA A 75 15.99 -30.37 7.61
C ALA A 75 15.25 -31.66 8.06
N ASP A 76 14.06 -31.95 7.54
CA ASP A 76 13.25 -33.10 7.98
C ASP A 76 12.85 -34.00 6.80
N PRO A 77 13.27 -35.28 6.77
CA PRO A 77 12.82 -36.24 5.76
C PRO A 77 11.29 -36.38 5.67
N ARG A 78 10.54 -36.06 6.73
CA ARG A 78 9.07 -36.07 6.71
C ARG A 78 8.47 -34.79 6.13
N SER A 79 9.11 -33.63 6.27
CA SER A 79 8.64 -32.40 5.61
C SER A 79 8.85 -32.44 4.10
N GLN A 80 9.86 -33.21 3.66
CA GLN A 80 10.00 -33.63 2.27
C GLN A 80 8.84 -34.52 1.79
N LEU A 81 8.05 -35.14 2.67
CA LEU A 81 6.84 -35.87 2.26
C LEU A 81 5.62 -34.95 2.09
N LEU A 82 5.62 -33.79 2.75
CA LEU A 82 4.51 -32.80 2.71
C LEU A 82 4.59 -31.86 1.49
N LEU A 83 5.78 -31.70 0.92
CA LEU A 83 6.03 -31.09 -0.39
C LEU A 83 6.68 -32.17 -1.25
N PRO A 84 6.08 -32.61 -2.38
CA PRO A 84 6.43 -33.88 -3.03
C PRO A 84 7.95 -34.15 -3.08
N PRO A 85 8.44 -35.24 -2.43
CA PRO A 85 9.86 -35.46 -2.09
C PRO A 85 10.77 -35.67 -3.29
N THR A 86 10.19 -36.05 -4.42
CA THR A 86 10.88 -36.32 -5.68
C THR A 86 10.69 -35.22 -6.70
N ALA A 87 9.97 -34.15 -6.34
CA ALA A 87 9.73 -33.05 -7.25
C ALA A 87 11.03 -32.26 -7.45
N PRO A 88 11.36 -31.90 -8.69
CA PRO A 88 12.54 -31.07 -8.99
C PRO A 88 12.50 -29.76 -8.20
N ILE A 89 13.66 -29.15 -7.96
CA ILE A 89 13.80 -27.82 -7.31
C ILE A 89 12.86 -26.76 -7.92
N SER A 90 12.49 -26.91 -9.20
CA SER A 90 11.51 -26.08 -9.88
C SER A 90 10.15 -26.07 -9.18
N TYR A 91 9.68 -27.20 -8.64
CA TYR A 91 8.42 -27.26 -7.89
C TYR A 91 8.50 -26.45 -6.59
N PHE A 92 9.59 -26.57 -5.83
CA PHE A 92 9.81 -25.76 -4.64
C PHE A 92 9.84 -24.27 -4.98
N LEU A 93 10.53 -23.89 -6.06
CA LEU A 93 10.57 -22.51 -6.55
C LEU A 93 9.18 -22.01 -6.95
N SER A 94 8.39 -22.83 -7.65
CA SER A 94 6.99 -22.50 -7.99
C SER A 94 6.13 -22.32 -6.75
N TYR A 95 6.25 -23.21 -5.77
CA TYR A 95 5.54 -23.11 -4.49
C TYR A 95 5.86 -21.81 -3.77
N VAL A 96 7.15 -21.55 -3.54
CA VAL A 96 7.64 -20.32 -2.90
C VAL A 96 7.18 -19.07 -3.64
N PHE A 97 7.27 -19.10 -4.97
CA PHE A 97 6.85 -17.98 -5.81
C PHE A 97 5.35 -17.70 -5.65
N LEU A 98 4.49 -18.72 -5.81
CA LEU A 98 3.04 -18.58 -5.70
C LEU A 98 2.60 -18.19 -4.28
N HIS A 99 3.29 -18.68 -3.25
CA HIS A 99 2.88 -18.47 -1.86
C HIS A 99 3.37 -17.14 -1.28
N PHE A 100 4.60 -16.72 -1.62
CA PHE A 100 5.22 -15.53 -1.00
C PHE A 100 5.39 -14.36 -1.97
N TRP A 101 5.73 -14.61 -3.23
CA TRP A 101 6.14 -13.55 -4.17
C TRP A 101 4.98 -12.99 -4.98
N VAL A 102 4.13 -13.84 -5.55
CA VAL A 102 3.07 -13.45 -6.51
C VAL A 102 2.20 -12.33 -5.95
N TRP A 103 1.77 -12.43 -4.70
CA TRP A 103 0.88 -11.44 -4.08
C TRP A 103 1.55 -10.08 -3.85
N ARG A 104 2.87 -10.09 -3.58
CA ARG A 104 3.67 -8.86 -3.42
C ARG A 104 3.91 -8.19 -4.77
N ILE A 105 4.29 -8.99 -5.77
CA ILE A 105 4.50 -8.51 -7.14
C ILE A 105 3.20 -7.95 -7.72
N LEU A 106 2.10 -8.68 -7.58
CA LEU A 106 0.79 -8.24 -8.07
C LEU A 106 0.36 -6.93 -7.42
N GLY A 107 0.52 -6.80 -6.10
CA GLY A 107 0.25 -5.55 -5.39
C GLY A 107 1.10 -4.37 -5.89
N GLY A 108 2.40 -4.61 -6.12
CA GLY A 108 3.32 -3.61 -6.67
C GLY A 108 2.96 -3.19 -8.10
N ILE A 109 2.63 -4.15 -8.97
CA ILE A 109 2.18 -3.89 -10.35
C ILE A 109 0.90 -3.05 -10.35
N ILE A 110 -0.09 -3.40 -9.52
CA ILE A 110 -1.35 -2.66 -9.43
C ILE A 110 -1.10 -1.24 -8.92
N ALA A 111 -0.24 -1.05 -7.91
CA ALA A 111 0.12 0.27 -7.40
C ALA A 111 0.84 1.13 -8.45
N LEU A 112 1.77 0.54 -9.21
CA LEU A 112 2.46 1.22 -10.31
C LEU A 112 1.50 1.58 -11.44
N ALA A 113 0.64 0.65 -11.86
CA ALA A 113 -0.38 0.89 -12.87
C ALA A 113 -1.31 2.03 -12.46
N PHE A 114 -1.77 2.05 -11.21
CA PHE A 114 -2.56 3.15 -10.66
C PHE A 114 -1.81 4.48 -10.78
N PHE A 115 -0.54 4.54 -10.36
CA PHE A 115 0.25 5.77 -10.44
C PHE A 115 0.39 6.29 -11.88
N LEU A 116 0.69 5.41 -12.83
CA LEU A 116 0.84 5.77 -14.25
C LEU A 116 -0.49 6.24 -14.86
N LEU A 117 -1.59 5.57 -14.55
CA LEU A 117 -2.93 5.96 -14.99
C LEU A 117 -3.34 7.31 -14.38
N ALA A 118 -3.06 7.53 -13.10
CA ALA A 118 -3.30 8.79 -12.44
C ALA A 118 -2.49 9.94 -13.08
N ASP A 119 -1.20 9.71 -13.35
CA ASP A 119 -0.32 10.68 -14.00
C ASP A 119 -0.80 11.02 -15.41
N ARG A 120 -1.28 10.01 -16.16
CA ARG A 120 -1.72 10.19 -17.54
C ARG A 120 -3.09 10.86 -17.68
N PHE A 121 -4.06 10.49 -16.85
CA PHE A 121 -5.47 10.86 -17.06
C PHE A 121 -6.02 11.82 -16.00
N ILE A 122 -5.55 11.74 -14.76
CA ILE A 122 -6.11 12.48 -13.62
C ILE A 122 -5.32 13.76 -13.36
N ILE A 123 -4.00 13.73 -13.59
CA ILE A 123 -3.07 14.84 -13.33
C ILE A 123 -2.92 15.74 -14.58
N ARG A 124 -3.86 15.72 -15.53
CA ARG A 124 -3.80 16.61 -16.71
C ARG A 124 -4.43 17.99 -16.47
N PRO A 125 -3.83 19.08 -16.98
CA PRO A 125 -4.24 20.46 -16.64
C PRO A 125 -5.58 20.96 -17.14
N SER A 126 -6.26 20.27 -18.04
CA SER A 126 -7.35 20.85 -18.80
C SER A 126 -8.73 20.85 -18.11
N GLN A 127 -8.91 20.21 -16.94
CA GLN A 127 -10.26 19.99 -16.37
C GLN A 127 -10.41 20.18 -14.84
N GLY A 128 -9.77 21.18 -14.23
CA GLY A 128 -10.02 21.50 -12.81
C GLY A 128 -9.61 20.37 -11.88
N PHE A 129 -8.29 20.22 -11.71
CA PHE A 129 -7.66 19.12 -10.99
C PHE A 129 -8.33 18.72 -9.66
N ARG A 130 -8.60 17.42 -9.51
CA ARG A 130 -8.97 16.82 -8.21
C ARG A 130 -7.78 16.21 -7.47
N MET A 131 -6.69 15.82 -8.16
CA MET A 131 -5.56 15.12 -7.56
C MET A 131 -4.19 15.57 -8.11
N ASN A 132 -3.20 15.73 -7.23
CA ASN A 132 -1.82 16.13 -7.53
C ASN A 132 -0.94 14.88 -7.68
N ARG A 133 0.18 15.00 -8.39
CA ARG A 133 1.18 13.93 -8.54
C ARG A 133 1.67 13.35 -7.21
N ARG A 134 1.78 14.19 -6.18
CA ARG A 134 2.15 13.78 -4.82
C ARG A 134 1.08 12.95 -4.12
N GLU A 135 -0.18 13.33 -4.30
CA GLU A 135 -1.32 12.62 -3.73
C GLU A 135 -1.45 11.25 -4.40
N ALA A 136 -1.28 11.19 -5.73
CA ALA A 136 -1.20 9.92 -6.46
C ALA A 136 -0.06 9.04 -5.96
N ALA A 137 1.12 9.62 -5.71
CA ALA A 137 2.25 8.88 -5.16
C ALA A 137 1.98 8.36 -3.74
N LEU A 138 1.30 9.13 -2.88
CA LEU A 138 0.91 8.67 -1.54
C LEU A 138 -0.09 7.51 -1.58
N ILE A 139 -1.07 7.56 -2.47
CA ILE A 139 -2.02 6.44 -2.66
C ILE A 139 -1.29 5.22 -3.19
N ALA A 140 -0.44 5.39 -4.21
CA ALA A 140 0.36 4.30 -4.77
C ALA A 140 1.29 3.68 -3.70
N PHE A 141 1.89 4.52 -2.84
CA PHE A 141 2.67 4.08 -1.69
C PHE A 141 1.84 3.20 -0.76
N GLY A 142 0.65 3.64 -0.35
CA GLY A 142 -0.24 2.85 0.51
C GLY A 142 -0.69 1.54 -0.12
N MET A 143 -1.00 1.54 -1.42
CA MET A 143 -1.33 0.33 -2.18
C MET A 143 -0.16 -0.66 -2.22
N MET A 144 1.04 -0.15 -2.49
CA MET A 144 2.27 -0.94 -2.55
C MET A 144 2.64 -1.54 -1.19
N LEU A 145 2.50 -0.76 -0.11
CA LEU A 145 2.71 -1.22 1.27
C LEU A 145 1.70 -2.30 1.68
N SER A 146 0.44 -2.14 1.29
CA SER A 146 -0.64 -3.08 1.62
C SER A 146 -0.46 -4.41 0.88
N GLY A 147 -0.08 -4.38 -0.40
CA GLY A 147 0.01 -5.57 -1.24
C GLY A 147 -1.35 -6.21 -1.55
N TRP A 148 -1.38 -7.19 -2.45
CA TRP A 148 -2.63 -7.92 -2.72
C TRP A 148 -2.95 -8.92 -1.58
N PRO A 149 -4.22 -9.12 -1.19
CA PRO A 149 -5.43 -8.38 -1.59
C PRO A 149 -5.72 -7.13 -0.73
N TYR A 150 -4.90 -6.84 0.28
CA TYR A 150 -5.13 -5.78 1.27
C TYR A 150 -5.18 -4.37 0.68
N LEU A 151 -4.56 -4.15 -0.49
CA LEU A 151 -4.66 -2.90 -1.24
C LEU A 151 -6.11 -2.53 -1.56
N LEU A 152 -7.01 -3.51 -1.69
CA LEU A 152 -8.43 -3.26 -1.92
C LEU A 152 -9.07 -2.59 -0.71
N VAL A 153 -8.74 -3.03 0.50
CA VAL A 153 -9.22 -2.42 1.75
C VAL A 153 -8.68 -1.00 1.88
N TYR A 154 -7.37 -0.81 1.67
CA TYR A 154 -6.75 0.50 1.70
C TYR A 154 -7.41 1.46 0.69
N PHE A 155 -7.48 1.04 -0.58
CA PHE A 155 -8.02 1.87 -1.65
C PHE A 155 -9.50 2.20 -1.44
N SER A 156 -10.29 1.23 -1.00
CA SER A 156 -11.70 1.44 -0.66
C SER A 156 -11.84 2.42 0.51
N ALA A 157 -10.99 2.31 1.54
CA ALA A 157 -10.98 3.25 2.65
C ALA A 157 -10.62 4.68 2.20
N VAL A 158 -9.64 4.87 1.32
CA VAL A 158 -9.32 6.18 0.73
C VAL A 158 -10.55 6.77 0.04
N LEU A 159 -11.23 5.97 -0.79
CA LEU A 159 -12.37 6.41 -1.57
C LEU A 159 -13.58 6.75 -0.67
N LEU A 160 -13.89 5.89 0.30
CA LEU A 160 -14.95 6.13 1.28
C LEU A 160 -14.68 7.37 2.10
N LEU A 161 -13.48 7.50 2.68
CA LEU A 161 -13.09 8.68 3.47
C LEU A 161 -13.19 9.96 2.63
N TYR A 162 -12.73 9.93 1.38
CA TYR A 162 -12.83 11.08 0.49
C TYR A 162 -14.29 11.48 0.23
N VAL A 163 -15.17 10.51 -0.04
CA VAL A 163 -16.61 10.76 -0.22
C VAL A 163 -17.24 11.31 1.06
N PHE A 164 -16.96 10.71 2.22
CA PHE A 164 -17.48 11.17 3.52
C PHE A 164 -17.08 12.61 3.80
N ILE A 165 -15.82 12.96 3.55
CA ILE A 165 -15.33 14.33 3.75
C ILE A 165 -16.05 15.29 2.80
N LEU A 166 -16.19 14.95 1.51
CA LEU A 166 -16.91 15.79 0.55
C LEU A 166 -18.38 16.00 0.93
N VAL A 167 -19.07 14.94 1.38
CA VAL A 167 -20.46 15.01 1.84
C VAL A 167 -20.57 15.88 3.09
N GLY A 168 -19.72 15.65 4.09
CA GLY A 168 -19.70 16.43 5.33
C GLY A 168 -19.43 17.93 5.07
N MET A 169 -18.51 18.25 4.16
CA MET A 169 -18.26 19.64 3.76
C MET A 169 -19.48 20.28 3.09
N ARG A 170 -20.20 19.55 2.23
CA ARG A 170 -21.43 20.08 1.58
C ARG A 170 -22.56 20.34 2.57
N MET A 171 -22.61 19.61 3.67
CA MET A 171 -23.61 19.81 4.73
C MET A 171 -23.35 21.10 5.53
N VAL A 172 -22.12 21.61 5.57
CA VAL A 172 -21.77 22.82 6.30
C VAL A 172 -22.00 24.06 5.41
N PRO A 173 -22.92 24.98 5.78
CA PRO A 173 -23.31 26.12 4.94
C PRO A 173 -22.14 27.04 4.54
N ARG A 174 -21.11 27.12 5.40
CA ARG A 174 -19.90 27.93 5.21
C ARG A 174 -19.05 27.46 4.02
N PHE A 175 -19.06 26.17 3.71
CA PHE A 175 -18.31 25.56 2.59
C PHE A 175 -19.18 25.34 1.34
N ARG A 176 -20.49 25.59 1.44
CA ARG A 176 -21.43 25.45 0.31
C ARG A 176 -21.27 26.56 -0.74
N LYS A 177 -20.78 27.74 -0.33
CA LYS A 177 -20.58 28.90 -1.21
C LYS A 177 -19.26 28.90 -1.97
N THR A 178 -18.29 28.09 -1.57
CA THR A 178 -16.93 28.14 -2.13
C THR A 178 -16.74 27.38 -3.43
N GLY A 179 -17.76 26.67 -3.95
CA GLY A 179 -17.93 26.19 -5.34
C GLY A 179 -16.86 25.26 -5.95
N GLU A 180 -15.60 25.54 -5.68
CA GLU A 180 -14.39 25.06 -6.34
C GLU A 180 -13.30 24.66 -5.34
N ALA A 181 -13.59 24.68 -4.02
CA ALA A 181 -12.61 24.29 -3.01
C ALA A 181 -12.21 22.82 -3.20
N ARG A 182 -11.09 22.62 -3.90
CA ARG A 182 -10.45 21.32 -4.08
C ARG A 182 -10.04 20.79 -2.71
N PHE A 183 -10.68 19.70 -2.30
CA PHE A 183 -10.28 19.02 -1.08
C PHE A 183 -9.05 18.14 -1.34
N PRO A 184 -7.95 18.28 -0.57
CA PRO A 184 -6.74 17.49 -0.79
C PRO A 184 -7.00 16.01 -0.48
N VAL A 185 -6.77 15.16 -1.48
CA VAL A 185 -6.86 13.70 -1.37
C VAL A 185 -5.76 13.16 -0.44
N ALA A 186 -4.71 13.95 -0.18
CA ALA A 186 -3.68 13.62 0.79
C ALA A 186 -4.26 13.25 2.17
N LEU A 187 -5.29 13.95 2.66
CA LEU A 187 -5.87 13.68 3.98
C LEU A 187 -6.51 12.29 4.08
N PRO A 188 -7.50 11.91 3.24
CA PRO A 188 -8.07 10.57 3.30
C PRO A 188 -7.03 9.48 2.99
N ALA A 189 -6.07 9.73 2.09
CA ALA A 189 -4.98 8.81 1.81
C ALA A 189 -4.10 8.54 3.04
N THR A 190 -3.82 9.58 3.84
CA THR A 190 -3.04 9.48 5.08
C THR A 190 -3.82 8.74 6.16
N LEU A 191 -5.09 9.10 6.35
CA LEU A 191 -5.96 8.44 7.34
C LEU A 191 -6.16 6.96 7.02
N ALA A 192 -6.30 6.62 5.74
CA ALA A 192 -6.43 5.22 5.30
C ALA A 192 -5.17 4.39 5.58
N LEU A 193 -3.98 4.99 5.69
CA LEU A 193 -2.77 4.24 6.07
C LEU A 193 -2.94 3.63 7.46
N LEU A 194 -3.64 4.31 8.38
CA LEU A 194 -3.89 3.78 9.72
C LEU A 194 -4.68 2.48 9.69
N ILE A 195 -5.46 2.20 8.64
CA ILE A 195 -6.28 1.00 8.53
C ILE A 195 -5.46 -0.24 8.14
N ILE A 196 -4.27 -0.06 7.55
CA ILE A 196 -3.45 -1.15 7.00
C ILE A 196 -3.17 -2.29 8.01
N PRO A 197 -2.83 -2.03 9.30
CA PRO A 197 -2.61 -3.09 10.27
C PRO A 197 -3.81 -4.03 10.47
N TRP A 198 -5.03 -3.53 10.28
CA TRP A 198 -6.29 -4.28 10.45
C TRP A 198 -6.85 -4.81 9.13
N ALA A 199 -6.15 -4.60 8.00
CA ALA A 199 -6.65 -4.99 6.69
C ALA A 199 -6.88 -6.51 6.57
N HIS A 200 -6.12 -7.32 7.30
CA HIS A 200 -6.33 -8.77 7.34
C HIS A 200 -7.68 -9.14 7.96
N ASP A 201 -7.95 -8.62 9.16
CA ASP A 201 -9.18 -8.90 9.89
C ASP A 201 -10.40 -8.41 9.13
N ILE A 202 -10.28 -7.26 8.44
CA ILE A 202 -11.34 -6.73 7.57
C ILE A 202 -11.63 -7.68 6.40
N ILE A 203 -10.61 -8.20 5.71
CA ILE A 203 -10.81 -9.16 4.61
C ILE A 203 -11.47 -10.45 5.12
N VAL A 204 -11.05 -10.93 6.29
CA VAL A 204 -11.63 -12.13 6.92
C VAL A 204 -13.10 -11.89 7.30
N ALA A 205 -13.40 -10.76 7.95
CA ALA A 205 -14.76 -10.40 8.36
C ALA A 205 -15.71 -10.21 7.15
N LEU A 206 -15.19 -9.76 6.01
CA LEU A 206 -15.95 -9.63 4.76
C LEU A 206 -16.11 -10.95 3.99
N GLY A 207 -15.54 -12.06 4.48
CA GLY A 207 -15.56 -13.35 3.77
C GLY A 207 -14.77 -13.35 2.46
N LEU A 208 -13.87 -12.38 2.28
CA LEU A 208 -13.08 -12.19 1.05
C LEU A 208 -11.77 -12.99 1.06
N THR A 209 -11.67 -14.01 1.92
CA THR A 209 -10.49 -14.89 2.00
C THR A 209 -10.25 -15.68 0.71
N VAL A 210 -11.29 -15.87 -0.11
CA VAL A 210 -11.20 -16.46 -1.46
C VAL A 210 -10.25 -15.65 -2.37
N LEU A 211 -10.11 -14.34 -2.16
CA LEU A 211 -9.16 -13.50 -2.91
C LEU A 211 -7.68 -13.85 -2.66
N ARG A 212 -7.38 -14.64 -1.61
CA ARG A 212 -6.07 -15.24 -1.34
C ARG A 212 -5.91 -16.64 -1.93
N VAL A 213 -7.02 -17.33 -2.23
CA VAL A 213 -7.06 -18.76 -2.54
C VAL A 213 -7.93 -19.00 -3.77
N THR A 214 -7.41 -18.73 -4.97
CA THR A 214 -7.90 -19.34 -6.22
C THR A 214 -6.85 -19.20 -7.32
N VAL A 215 -5.73 -19.91 -7.20
CA VAL A 215 -4.92 -20.34 -8.36
C VAL A 215 -4.56 -21.83 -8.27
N LEU A 216 -4.88 -22.54 -7.18
CA LEU A 216 -4.56 -23.96 -6.99
C LEU A 216 -5.77 -24.81 -6.55
N SER A 217 -6.95 -24.54 -7.10
CA SER A 217 -8.04 -25.52 -7.13
C SER A 217 -8.16 -26.09 -8.54
N VAL A 218 -7.11 -26.78 -8.99
CA VAL A 218 -7.13 -27.82 -10.02
C VAL A 218 -6.19 -28.92 -9.55
#